data_AF-A0A7C4WMB8-F1
#
_entry.id   AF-A0A7C4WMB8-F1
#
_cell.length_a   1.000
_cell.length_b   1.000
_cell.length_c   1.000
_cell.angle_alpha   90.00
_cell.angle_beta   90.00
_cell.angle_gamma   90.00
#
_symmetry.space_group_name_H-M   'P 1'
#
loop_
_entity.id
_entity.type
_entity.pdbx_description
1 polymer ?
#
loop_
_entity_poly.entity_id
_entity_poly.type
_entity_poly.pdbx_seq_one_letter_code
_entity_poly.pdbx_strand_id
1 'polypeptide(L)'
;MYHWSGHRKCNVGPLSPEEASKINYRCPVCGKTLTKGVESRIEELADRPRGFKPPNAIPYVSTLPLHELIALSYGLDPSYEGVLSAKKVWESYRSLTSKLGGEYFILLEASREDILKATGDAKLAELIMAQRTGSLKIRPGFDGVYGKPILKPDEDEKLGRTPKRLEDFL
;
A
#
# COMPACT_ATOMS: atom_id res chain seq x y z
N MET A 1 9.37 -0.64 2.69
CA MET A 1 9.92 -0.59 4.07
C MET A 1 10.86 0.61 4.08
N TYR A 2 10.60 1.80 4.60
CA TYR A 2 10.25 2.25 5.95
C TYR A 2 9.45 3.55 5.80
N HIS A 3 8.25 3.51 5.22
CA HIS A 3 7.57 4.76 4.86
C HIS A 3 7.17 5.51 6.13
N TRP A 4 6.46 4.82 7.02
CA TRP A 4 6.02 5.31 8.33
C TRP A 4 6.92 4.79 9.45
N SER A 5 6.86 5.46 10.59
CA SER A 5 7.62 5.07 11.78
C SER A 5 6.97 3.86 12.46
N GLY A 6 7.77 3.05 13.13
CA GLY A 6 7.23 1.95 13.92
C GLY A 6 8.29 1.04 14.53
N HIS A 7 7.84 -0.02 15.19
CA HIS A 7 8.65 -1.05 15.80
C HIS A 7 8.03 -2.42 15.59
N ARG A 8 8.55 -3.14 14.59
CA ARG A 8 8.07 -4.44 14.09
C ARG A 8 8.05 -5.50 15.19
N LYS A 9 9.07 -5.54 16.06
CA LYS A 9 9.14 -6.56 17.13
C LYS A 9 8.00 -6.45 18.13
N CYS A 10 7.48 -5.24 18.35
CA CYS A 10 6.33 -5.01 19.24
C CYS A 10 5.02 -4.82 18.47
N ASN A 11 5.03 -4.97 17.14
CA ASN A 11 3.90 -4.68 16.26
C ASN A 11 3.28 -3.30 16.48
N VAL A 12 4.11 -2.28 16.76
CA VAL A 12 3.67 -0.90 16.93
C VAL A 12 3.91 -0.16 15.62
N GLY A 13 2.84 0.22 14.93
CA GLY A 13 2.88 0.92 13.66
C GLY A 13 1.88 0.35 12.65
N PRO A 14 1.78 0.96 11.45
CA PRO A 14 2.53 2.13 11.01
C PRO A 14 2.05 3.42 11.72
N LEU A 15 2.97 4.30 12.10
CA LEU A 15 2.67 5.62 12.69
C LEU A 15 3.12 6.75 11.76
N SER A 16 2.21 7.67 11.49
CA SER A 16 2.52 8.92 10.80
C SER A 16 3.52 9.77 11.59
N PRO A 17 4.16 10.78 10.96
CA PRO A 17 5.08 11.68 11.67
C PRO A 17 4.47 12.33 12.91
N GLU A 18 3.21 12.76 12.81
CA GLU A 18 2.47 13.38 13.91
C GLU A 18 2.25 12.41 15.08
N GLU A 19 1.83 11.17 14.79
CA GLU A 19 1.60 10.15 15.81
C GLU A 19 2.90 9.70 16.48
N ALA A 20 3.95 9.51 15.69
CA ALA A 20 5.27 9.13 16.20
C ALA A 20 5.88 10.24 17.08
N SER A 21 5.66 11.51 16.72
CA SER A 21 6.09 12.66 17.51
C SER A 21 5.38 12.72 18.87
N LYS A 22 4.07 12.46 18.93
CA LYS A 22 3.28 12.45 20.19
C LYS A 22 3.83 11.47 21.24
N ILE A 23 4.44 10.37 20.80
CA ILE A 23 5.07 9.38 21.70
C ILE A 23 6.59 9.53 21.78
N ASN A 24 7.13 10.69 21.37
CA ASN A 24 8.56 11.02 21.37
C ASN A 24 9.42 9.95 20.66
N TYR A 25 8.89 9.34 19.60
CA TYR A 25 9.53 8.25 18.86
C TYR A 25 9.97 7.08 19.75
N ARG A 26 9.25 6.82 20.85
CA ARG A 26 9.49 5.67 21.74
C ARG A 26 8.34 4.68 21.68
N CYS A 27 8.69 3.40 21.58
CA CYS A 27 7.74 2.31 21.59
C CYS A 27 7.01 2.27 22.95
N PRO A 28 5.66 2.34 22.97
CA PRO A 28 4.88 2.29 24.21
C PRO A 28 4.93 0.93 24.90
N VAL A 29 5.32 -0.13 24.19
CA VAL A 29 5.40 -1.51 24.73
C VAL A 29 6.72 -1.77 25.44
N CYS A 30 7.84 -1.35 24.84
CA CYS A 30 9.17 -1.74 25.32
C CYS A 30 10.12 -0.57 25.61
N GLY A 31 9.67 0.68 25.44
CA GLY A 31 10.45 1.90 25.71
C GLY A 31 11.59 2.20 24.74
N LYS A 32 12.00 1.24 23.91
CA LYS A 32 13.01 1.41 22.84
C LYS A 32 12.56 2.42 21.78
N THR A 33 13.51 3.05 21.10
CA THR A 33 13.25 3.97 20.00
C THR A 33 12.57 3.26 18.84
N LEU A 34 11.58 3.93 18.24
CA LEU A 34 10.98 3.48 16.99
C LEU A 34 11.99 3.61 15.84
N THR A 35 11.90 2.71 14.88
CA THR A 35 12.56 2.91 13.59
C THR A 35 11.84 4.03 12.87
N LYS A 36 12.57 5.12 12.64
CA LYS A 36 12.04 6.33 12.04
C LYS A 36 11.75 6.12 10.56
N GLY A 37 10.54 6.48 10.14
CA GLY A 37 10.10 6.40 8.76
C GLY A 37 10.69 7.49 7.88
N VAL A 38 10.71 7.25 6.57
CA VAL A 38 11.09 8.22 5.55
C VAL A 38 10.20 9.44 5.62
N GLU A 39 8.88 9.29 5.82
CA GLU A 39 7.97 10.44 5.93
C GLU A 39 8.30 11.31 7.15
N SER A 40 8.66 10.69 8.29
CA SER A 40 9.12 11.44 9.47
C SER A 40 10.40 12.23 9.19
N ARG A 41 11.31 11.70 8.36
CA ARG A 41 12.52 12.43 7.97
C ARG A 41 12.22 13.57 7.00
N ILE A 42 11.25 13.39 6.09
CA ILE A 42 10.80 14.46 5.20
C ILE A 42 10.19 15.60 6.01
N GLU A 43 9.31 15.29 6.96
CA GLU A 43 8.65 16.29 7.82
C GLU A 43 9.64 17.16 8.59
N GLU A 44 10.74 16.56 9.09
CA GLU A 44 11.79 17.31 9.80
C GLU A 44 12.59 18.28 8.91
N LEU A 45 12.68 17.99 7.62
CA LEU A 45 13.43 18.79 6.66
C LEU A 45 12.53 19.71 5.84
N ALA A 46 11.21 19.54 5.93
CA ALA A 46 10.25 20.27 5.12
C ALA A 46 10.26 21.75 5.52
N ASP A 47 10.48 22.60 4.52
CA ASP A 47 10.37 24.05 4.58
C ASP A 47 8.97 24.54 4.18
N ARG A 48 8.07 23.62 3.81
CA ARG A 48 6.76 23.88 3.20
C ARG A 48 5.68 23.01 3.83
N PRO A 49 4.42 23.47 3.85
CA PRO A 49 3.32 22.70 4.40
C PRO A 49 3.09 21.41 3.60
N ARG A 50 2.59 20.39 4.30
CA ARG A 50 2.21 19.12 3.70
C ARG A 50 1.24 19.33 2.54
N GLY A 51 1.52 18.69 1.41
CA GLY A 51 0.70 18.78 0.20
C GLY A 51 0.99 19.99 -0.70
N PHE A 52 1.97 20.84 -0.37
CA PHE A 52 2.41 21.90 -1.28
C PHE A 52 2.88 21.31 -2.61
N LYS A 53 2.29 21.78 -3.71
CA LYS A 53 2.67 21.41 -5.08
C LYS A 53 3.10 22.65 -5.86
N PRO A 54 4.32 22.69 -6.41
CA PRO A 54 4.73 23.74 -7.33
C PRO A 54 3.78 23.85 -8.54
N PRO A 55 3.58 25.05 -9.11
CA PRO A 55 2.65 25.25 -10.23
C PRO A 55 2.91 24.38 -11.46
N ASN A 56 4.18 24.03 -11.73
CA ASN A 56 4.61 23.24 -12.88
C ASN A 56 5.13 21.85 -12.47
N ALA A 57 4.64 21.30 -11.35
CA ALA A 57 5.03 19.97 -10.92
C ALA A 57 4.48 18.90 -11.88
N ILE A 58 5.37 18.05 -12.40
CA ILE A 58 4.96 16.88 -13.19
C ILE A 58 4.18 15.93 -12.26
N PRO A 59 2.97 15.48 -12.65
CA PRO A 59 2.20 14.54 -11.84
C PRO A 59 2.96 13.24 -11.59
N TYR A 60 2.91 12.76 -10.35
CA TYR A 60 3.38 11.44 -9.99
C TYR A 60 2.23 10.45 -10.06
N VAL A 61 2.45 9.30 -10.71
CA VAL A 61 1.48 8.20 -10.78
C VAL A 61 2.01 7.04 -9.95
N SER A 62 1.24 6.64 -8.93
CA SER A 62 1.55 5.46 -8.12
C SER A 62 0.88 4.23 -8.72
N THR A 63 1.64 3.22 -9.07
CA THR A 63 1.11 1.96 -9.61
C THR A 63 1.67 0.75 -8.88
N LEU A 64 0.81 -0.20 -8.55
CA LEU A 64 1.21 -1.57 -8.28
C LEU A 64 1.48 -2.31 -9.59
N PRO A 65 2.41 -3.27 -9.60
CA PRO A 65 2.59 -4.18 -10.73
C PRO A 65 1.30 -4.93 -11.07
N LEU A 66 1.07 -5.19 -12.36
CA LEU A 66 -0.14 -5.86 -12.85
C LEU A 66 -0.33 -7.25 -12.25
N HIS A 67 0.75 -8.00 -12.04
CA HIS A 67 0.68 -9.32 -11.42
C HIS A 67 0.23 -9.26 -9.94
N GLU A 68 0.53 -8.18 -9.22
CA GLU A 68 -0.02 -7.96 -7.87
C GLU A 68 -1.52 -7.68 -7.95
N LEU A 69 -1.97 -6.84 -8.89
CA LEU A 69 -3.41 -6.57 -9.09
C LEU A 69 -4.20 -7.84 -9.48
N ILE A 70 -3.60 -8.71 -10.30
CA ILE A 70 -4.18 -10.02 -10.64
C ILE A 70 -4.27 -10.91 -9.39
N ALA A 71 -3.23 -10.96 -8.57
CA ALA A 71 -3.27 -11.72 -7.32
C ALA A 71 -4.37 -11.21 -6.38
N LEU A 72 -4.50 -9.89 -6.24
CA LEU A 72 -5.55 -9.23 -5.45
C LEU A 72 -6.95 -9.50 -6.01
N SER A 73 -7.12 -9.56 -7.33
CA SER A 73 -8.40 -9.91 -7.95
C SER A 73 -8.82 -11.33 -7.57
N TYR A 74 -7.88 -12.26 -7.50
CA TYR A 74 -8.10 -13.62 -7.00
C TYR A 74 -8.27 -13.73 -5.48
N GLY A 75 -8.14 -12.62 -4.74
CA GLY A 75 -8.22 -12.61 -3.29
C GLY A 75 -6.99 -13.23 -2.62
N LEU A 76 -5.88 -13.30 -3.34
CA LEU A 76 -4.58 -13.70 -2.80
C LEU A 76 -3.87 -12.46 -2.27
N ASP A 77 -3.20 -12.58 -1.13
CA ASP A 77 -2.38 -11.48 -0.59
C ASP A 77 -0.97 -11.55 -1.26
N PRO A 78 -0.57 -10.53 -2.05
CA PRO A 78 0.71 -10.48 -2.77
C PRO A 78 1.95 -10.59 -1.88
N SER A 79 1.81 -10.30 -0.58
CA SER A 79 2.92 -10.33 0.37
C SER A 79 3.32 -11.74 0.81
N TYR A 80 2.49 -12.76 0.53
CA TYR A 80 2.85 -14.14 0.82
C TYR A 80 3.80 -14.69 -0.25
N GLU A 81 4.84 -15.37 0.23
CA GLU A 81 5.83 -16.02 -0.63
C GLU A 81 5.15 -17.01 -1.57
N GLY A 82 5.53 -16.97 -2.85
CA GLY A 82 5.03 -17.89 -3.87
C GLY A 82 3.74 -17.45 -4.59
N VAL A 83 2.97 -16.49 -4.05
CA VAL A 83 1.71 -16.03 -4.66
C VAL A 83 1.95 -15.39 -6.03
N LEU A 84 2.93 -14.49 -6.11
CA LEU A 84 3.25 -13.79 -7.36
C LEU A 84 3.89 -14.71 -8.40
N SER A 85 4.49 -15.82 -7.99
CA SER A 85 5.02 -16.86 -8.88
C SER A 85 3.99 -17.94 -9.22
N ALA A 86 2.75 -17.84 -8.72
CA ALA A 86 1.73 -18.83 -9.00
C ALA A 86 1.44 -18.89 -10.50
N LYS A 87 1.38 -20.11 -11.04
CA LYS A 87 1.14 -20.36 -12.47
C LYS A 87 -0.08 -19.61 -13.00
N LYS A 88 -1.18 -19.63 -12.24
CA LYS A 88 -2.44 -18.95 -12.58
C LYS A 88 -2.27 -17.44 -12.73
N VAL A 89 -1.49 -16.79 -11.86
CA VAL A 89 -1.23 -15.34 -11.93
C VAL A 89 -0.44 -15.02 -13.20
N TRP A 90 0.62 -15.79 -13.48
CA TRP A 90 1.47 -15.61 -14.66
C TRP A 90 0.78 -15.93 -15.98
N GLU A 91 -0.14 -16.89 -16.01
CA GLU A 91 -0.96 -17.18 -17.19
C GLU A 91 -1.89 -16.01 -17.50
N SER A 92 -2.55 -15.45 -16.49
CA SER A 92 -3.40 -14.27 -16.67
C SER A 92 -2.61 -13.04 -17.07
N TYR A 93 -1.44 -12.81 -16.45
CA TYR A 93 -0.53 -11.72 -16.83
C TYR A 93 -0.11 -11.82 -18.30
N ARG A 94 0.34 -13.00 -18.75
CA ARG A 94 0.72 -13.25 -20.15
C ARG A 94 -0.45 -13.15 -21.12
N SER A 95 -1.63 -13.63 -20.73
CA SER A 95 -2.85 -13.51 -21.52
C SER A 95 -3.24 -12.04 -21.72
N LEU A 96 -3.14 -11.22 -20.68
CA LEU A 96 -3.48 -9.81 -20.77
C LEU A 96 -2.49 -9.02 -21.61
N THR A 97 -1.20 -9.23 -21.35
CA THR A 97 -0.15 -8.53 -22.09
C THR A 97 -0.11 -8.93 -23.57
N SER A 98 -0.48 -10.16 -23.91
CA SER A 98 -0.60 -10.56 -25.32
C SER A 98 -1.82 -9.96 -26.03
N LYS A 99 -2.94 -9.73 -25.32
CA LYS A 99 -4.18 -9.17 -25.90
C LYS A 99 -4.19 -7.65 -25.98
N LEU A 100 -3.68 -6.97 -24.96
CA LEU A 100 -3.78 -5.51 -24.79
C LEU A 100 -2.45 -4.79 -24.97
N GLY A 101 -1.33 -5.52 -25.04
CA GLY A 101 0.02 -4.95 -25.18
C GLY A 101 0.78 -4.85 -23.86
N GLY A 102 1.59 -3.80 -23.71
CA GLY A 102 2.49 -3.67 -22.56
C GLY A 102 1.78 -3.48 -21.22
N GLU A 103 2.44 -3.88 -20.12
CA GLU A 103 1.91 -3.69 -18.76
C GLU A 103 1.56 -2.23 -18.47
N TYR A 104 2.43 -1.28 -18.81
CA TYR A 104 2.17 0.14 -18.58
C TYR A 104 0.94 0.64 -19.34
N PHE A 105 0.73 0.18 -20.58
CA PHE A 105 -0.46 0.52 -21.34
C PHE A 105 -1.72 0.01 -20.62
N ILE A 106 -1.70 -1.23 -20.13
CA ILE A 106 -2.81 -1.81 -19.36
C ILE A 106 -3.04 -1.04 -18.06
N LEU A 107 -1.98 -0.64 -17.35
CA LEU A 107 -2.10 0.04 -16.07
C LEU A 107 -2.51 1.51 -16.19
N LEU A 108 -2.18 2.19 -17.29
CA LEU A 108 -2.32 3.64 -17.43
C LEU A 108 -3.36 4.09 -18.45
N GLU A 109 -3.51 3.38 -19.57
CA GLU A 109 -4.21 3.90 -20.76
C GLU A 109 -5.40 3.04 -21.21
N ALA A 110 -5.30 1.71 -21.13
CA ALA A 110 -6.32 0.78 -21.65
C ALA A 110 -7.72 1.08 -21.07
N SER A 111 -8.77 1.02 -21.90
CA SER A 111 -10.13 1.28 -21.43
C SER A 111 -10.63 0.21 -20.46
N ARG A 112 -11.60 0.57 -19.61
CA ARG A 112 -12.23 -0.39 -18.69
C ARG A 112 -12.88 -1.53 -19.45
N GLU A 113 -13.54 -1.24 -20.57
CA GLU A 113 -14.20 -2.22 -21.42
C GLU A 113 -13.19 -3.20 -22.02
N ASP A 114 -12.07 -2.71 -22.54
CA ASP A 114 -11.04 -3.56 -23.14
C ASP A 114 -10.40 -4.48 -22.11
N ILE A 115 -10.11 -3.96 -20.91
CA ILE A 115 -9.61 -4.76 -19.79
C ILE A 115 -10.62 -5.86 -19.46
N LEU A 116 -11.89 -5.50 -19.24
CA LEU A 116 -12.95 -6.47 -18.91
C LEU A 116 -13.09 -7.55 -19.99
N LYS A 117 -13.03 -7.17 -21.26
CA LYS A 117 -13.16 -8.08 -22.40
C LYS A 117 -11.96 -9.02 -22.53
N ALA A 118 -10.76 -8.54 -22.21
CA ALA A 118 -9.54 -9.33 -22.25
C ALA A 118 -9.39 -10.27 -21.04
N THR A 119 -9.77 -9.82 -19.84
CA THR A 119 -9.65 -10.58 -18.58
C THR A 119 -10.81 -11.53 -18.36
N GLY A 120 -12.05 -11.13 -18.69
CA GLY A 120 -13.28 -11.73 -18.18
C GLY A 120 -13.51 -11.53 -16.67
N ASP A 121 -12.66 -10.73 -16.01
CA ASP A 121 -12.64 -10.48 -14.57
C ASP A 121 -12.95 -9.00 -14.30
N ALA A 122 -14.19 -8.74 -13.86
CA ALA A 122 -14.63 -7.40 -13.49
C ALA A 122 -13.88 -6.83 -12.29
N LYS A 123 -13.47 -7.68 -11.33
CA LYS A 123 -12.76 -7.23 -10.13
C LYS A 123 -11.37 -6.71 -10.48
N LEU A 124 -10.67 -7.37 -11.41
CA LEU A 124 -9.38 -6.87 -11.89
C LEU A 124 -9.51 -5.53 -12.63
N ALA A 125 -10.55 -5.38 -13.46
CA ALA A 125 -10.82 -4.11 -14.14
C ALA A 125 -11.06 -2.97 -13.13
N GLU A 126 -11.90 -3.20 -12.11
CA GLU A 126 -12.13 -2.21 -11.04
C GLU A 126 -10.87 -1.88 -10.25
N LEU A 127 -10.01 -2.86 -9.95
CA LEU A 127 -8.75 -2.62 -9.24
C LEU A 127 -7.80 -1.73 -10.04
N ILE A 128 -7.68 -1.96 -11.35
CA ILE A 128 -6.85 -1.12 -12.23
C ILE A 128 -7.43 0.31 -12.30
N MET A 129 -8.76 0.44 -12.44
CA MET A 129 -9.40 1.76 -12.45
C MET A 129 -9.23 2.50 -11.11
N ALA A 130 -9.40 1.81 -9.98
CA ALA A 130 -9.21 2.38 -8.66
C ALA A 130 -7.76 2.82 -8.40
N GLN A 131 -6.78 2.09 -8.96
CA GLN A 131 -5.38 2.51 -8.94
C GLN A 131 -5.17 3.81 -9.71
N ARG A 132 -5.72 3.92 -10.93
CA ARG A 132 -5.57 5.14 -11.75
C ARG A 132 -6.16 6.38 -11.11
N THR A 133 -7.29 6.23 -10.41
CA THR A 133 -7.93 7.36 -9.71
C THR A 133 -7.31 7.65 -8.35
N GLY A 134 -6.34 6.85 -7.88
CA GLY A 134 -5.77 6.96 -6.53
C GLY A 134 -6.74 6.55 -5.42
N SER A 135 -7.83 5.85 -5.75
CA SER A 135 -8.84 5.37 -4.80
C SER A 135 -8.42 4.07 -4.11
N LEU A 136 -7.40 3.37 -4.64
CA LEU A 136 -6.83 2.18 -4.01
C LEU A 136 -6.08 2.57 -2.73
N LYS A 137 -6.64 2.22 -1.57
CA LYS A 137 -6.00 2.47 -0.28
C LYS A 137 -4.83 1.52 -0.07
N ILE A 138 -3.68 2.06 0.33
CA ILE A 138 -2.48 1.31 0.66
C ILE A 138 -2.11 1.60 2.11
N ARG A 139 -2.02 0.56 2.93
CA ARG A 139 -1.47 0.69 4.27
C ARG A 139 0.05 0.89 4.17
N PRO A 140 0.60 1.94 4.77
CA PRO A 140 2.04 2.19 4.81
C PRO A 140 2.83 1.05 5.45
N GLY A 141 4.04 0.80 4.93
CA GLY A 141 5.01 -0.08 5.57
C GLY A 141 5.85 0.65 6.62
N PHE A 142 6.33 -0.06 7.63
CA PHE A 142 7.15 0.46 8.74
C PHE A 142 8.19 -0.58 9.18
N ASP A 143 9.31 -0.16 9.77
CA ASP A 143 10.33 -1.02 10.42
C ASP A 143 10.61 -2.38 9.75
N GLY A 144 10.88 -2.38 8.44
CA GLY A 144 11.13 -3.63 7.73
C GLY A 144 9.89 -4.51 7.54
N VAL A 145 8.69 -3.92 7.46
CA VAL A 145 7.41 -4.52 7.01
C VAL A 145 6.93 -3.76 5.77
N TYR A 146 6.57 -4.48 4.70
CA TYR A 146 6.05 -3.86 3.48
C TYR A 146 4.64 -3.29 3.70
N GLY A 147 4.31 -2.26 2.94
CA GLY A 147 2.94 -1.78 2.86
C GLY A 147 2.07 -2.82 2.16
N LYS A 148 0.75 -2.73 2.37
CA LYS A 148 -0.22 -3.65 1.76
C LYS A 148 -1.43 -2.89 1.24
N PRO A 149 -1.93 -3.19 0.03
CA PRO A 149 -3.20 -2.67 -0.43
C PRO A 149 -4.34 -3.20 0.46
N ILE A 150 -5.30 -2.32 0.78
CA ILE A 150 -6.46 -2.64 1.62
C ILE A 150 -7.62 -2.98 0.68
N LEU A 151 -8.05 -4.25 0.66
CA LEU A 151 -9.13 -4.72 -0.22
C LEU A 151 -10.49 -4.68 0.45
N LYS A 152 -10.53 -4.74 1.79
CA LYS A 152 -11.75 -4.60 2.58
C LYS A 152 -11.52 -3.61 3.74
N PRO A 153 -12.51 -2.76 4.07
CA PRO A 153 -12.39 -1.81 5.19
C PRO A 153 -12.00 -2.49 6.50
N ASP A 154 -12.52 -3.68 6.78
CA ASP A 154 -12.28 -4.44 8.01
C ASP A 154 -10.85 -4.99 8.17
N GLU A 155 -10.02 -4.92 7.13
CA GLU A 155 -8.61 -5.37 7.19
C GLU A 155 -7.68 -4.35 7.85
N ASP A 156 -8.09 -3.08 7.92
CA ASP A 156 -7.30 -2.00 8.51
C ASP A 156 -7.29 -2.11 10.06
N GLU A 157 -8.43 -2.51 10.64
CA GLU A 157 -8.65 -2.55 12.09
C GLU A 157 -7.91 -3.72 12.80
N LYS A 158 -7.62 -4.81 12.08
CA LYS A 158 -7.08 -6.05 12.69
C LYS A 158 -5.60 -6.00 13.05
N LEU A 159 -4.84 -5.02 12.56
CA LEU A 159 -3.38 -4.95 12.80
C LEU A 159 -2.90 -3.66 13.49
N GLY A 160 -3.76 -2.64 13.60
CA GLY A 160 -3.48 -1.36 14.27
C GLY A 160 -3.81 -1.35 15.77
N ARG A 161 -3.71 -2.49 16.48
CA ARG A 161 -3.91 -2.47 17.94
C ARG A 161 -2.75 -1.74 18.60
N THR A 162 -2.96 -0.48 18.97
CA THR A 162 -2.36 0.07 20.19
C THR A 162 -2.58 -0.97 21.30
N PRO A 163 -1.55 -1.35 22.07
CA PRO A 163 -1.76 -2.22 23.22
C PRO A 163 -2.76 -1.53 24.12
N LYS A 164 -3.92 -2.17 24.35
CA LYS A 164 -4.87 -1.71 25.35
C LYS A 164 -4.12 -1.63 26.68
N ARG A 165 -4.09 -0.45 27.29
CA ARG A 165 -3.57 -0.30 28.65
C ARG A 165 -4.59 -0.91 29.61
N LEU A 166 -4.14 -1.33 30.80
CA LEU A 166 -5.05 -1.81 31.86
C LEU A 166 -6.13 -0.76 32.20
N GLU A 167 -5.83 0.51 31.97
CA GLU A 167 -6.73 1.66 32.10
C GLU A 167 -7.92 1.63 31.12
N ASP A 168 -7.80 0.96 29.97
CA ASP A 168 -8.87 0.88 28.95
C ASP A 168 -9.96 -0.15 29.30
N PHE A 169 -9.84 -0.83 30.45
CA PHE A 169 -10.76 -1.87 30.94
C PHE A 169 -11.39 -1.53 32.30
N LEU A 170 -11.11 -0.35 32.85
CA LEU A 170 -11.71 0.21 34.07
C LEU A 170 -12.72 1.29 33.72
#